data_AF-A0A7D6IGJ9-F1
#
_entry.id   AF-A0A7D6IGJ9-F1
#
_cell.length_a   1.000
_cell.length_b   1.000
_cell.length_c   1.000
_cell.angle_alpha   90.00
_cell.angle_beta   90.00
_cell.angle_gamma   90.00
#
_symmetry.space_group_name_H-M   'P 1'
#
loop_
_entity.id
_entity.type
_entity.pdbx_description
1 polymer ?
#
loop_
_entity_poly.entity_id
_entity_poly.type
_entity_poly.pdbx_seq_one_letter_code
_entity_poly.pdbx_strand_id
1 'polypeptide(L)'
;MKFLSSLFFGALVAISATLIHQTLPPLGVAVGIIATYVGIWYIGRRYGKRRYKFYALIAWLVVIAKAGSFGAGNELLIQGDSPGSALLMIGFLVGLVAVLPRP
;
A
#
# COMPACT_ATOMS: atom_id res chain seq x y z
N MET A 1 -11.06 7.01 -17.14
CA MET A 1 -11.13 7.65 -15.80
C MET A 1 -10.97 6.66 -14.63
N LYS A 2 -11.87 5.67 -14.42
CA LYS A 2 -11.80 4.77 -13.25
C LYS A 2 -10.47 4.00 -13.10
N PHE A 3 -9.85 3.62 -14.22
CA PHE A 3 -8.51 3.00 -14.25
C PHE A 3 -7.45 3.91 -13.61
N LEU A 4 -7.23 5.10 -14.19
CA LEU A 4 -6.29 6.10 -13.68
C LEU A 4 -6.58 6.47 -12.22
N SER A 5 -7.85 6.66 -11.87
CA SER A 5 -8.22 6.99 -10.48
C SER A 5 -7.91 5.85 -9.51
N SER A 6 -8.01 4.57 -9.94
CA SER A 6 -7.63 3.43 -9.11
C SER A 6 -6.12 3.36 -8.89
N LEU A 7 -5.33 3.59 -9.95
CA LEU A 7 -3.87 3.68 -9.84
C LEU A 7 -3.47 4.81 -8.90
N PHE A 8 -3.99 6.02 -9.13
CA PHE A 8 -3.69 7.18 -8.31
C PHE A 8 -4.04 6.94 -6.84
N PHE A 9 -5.21 6.37 -6.57
CA PHE A 9 -5.62 6.05 -5.20
C PHE A 9 -4.71 5.02 -4.54
N GLY A 10 -4.33 3.95 -5.25
CA GLY A 10 -3.37 2.97 -4.74
C GLY A 10 -2.00 3.56 -4.42
N ALA A 11 -1.50 4.45 -5.29
CA ALA A 11 -0.26 5.18 -5.06
C ALA A 11 -0.35 6.09 -3.83
N LEU A 12 -1.45 6.83 -3.65
CA LEU A 12 -1.65 7.67 -2.47
C LEU A 12 -1.69 6.86 -1.16
N VAL A 13 -2.33 5.69 -1.19
CA VAL A 13 -2.35 4.78 -0.03
C VAL A 13 -0.94 4.30 0.32
N ALA A 14 -0.13 3.93 -0.68
CA ALA A 14 1.26 3.55 -0.47
C ALA A 14 2.11 4.71 0.07
N ILE A 15 2.03 5.91 -0.52
CA ILE A 15 2.74 7.10 -0.04
C ILE A 15 2.38 7.38 1.40
N SER A 16 1.09 7.35 1.74
CA SER A 16 0.61 7.59 3.11
C SER A 16 1.16 6.55 4.08
N ALA A 17 1.15 5.27 3.70
CA ALA A 17 1.69 4.19 4.51
C ALA A 17 3.21 4.35 4.72
N THR A 18 3.97 4.70 3.68
CA THR A 18 5.40 5.00 3.76
C THR A 18 5.68 6.18 4.70
N LEU A 19 4.88 7.25 4.66
CA LEU A 19 5.13 8.41 5.51
C LEU A 19 4.81 8.14 6.98
N ILE A 20 3.81 7.29 7.28
CA ILE A 20 3.34 7.07 8.65
C ILE A 20 4.01 5.89 9.36
N HIS A 21 4.57 4.91 8.65
CA HIS A 21 4.97 3.64 9.29
C HIS A 21 6.03 3.76 10.39
N GLN A 22 6.90 4.77 10.28
CA GLN A 22 8.00 5.06 11.20
C GLN A 22 7.69 6.13 12.24
N THR A 23 6.53 6.81 12.18
CA THR A 23 6.27 7.99 13.03
C THR A 23 6.04 7.62 14.50
N LEU A 24 5.38 6.51 14.76
CA LEU A 24 5.13 5.99 16.12
C LEU A 24 5.02 4.45 16.10
N PRO A 25 6.13 3.71 15.98
CA PRO A 25 6.09 2.25 16.00
C PRO A 25 5.57 1.71 17.36
N PRO A 26 4.70 0.67 17.37
CA PRO A 26 4.18 -0.09 16.23
C PRO A 26 2.90 0.49 15.60
N LEU A 27 2.34 1.56 16.16
CA LEU A 27 1.05 2.13 15.74
C LEU A 27 1.10 2.68 14.31
N GLY A 28 2.17 3.36 13.93
CA GLY A 28 2.35 3.92 12.58
C GLY A 28 2.26 2.84 11.50
N VAL A 29 3.04 1.77 11.63
CA VAL A 29 3.01 0.65 10.67
C VAL A 29 1.67 -0.08 10.68
N ALA A 30 1.06 -0.28 11.85
CA ALA A 30 -0.27 -0.89 11.96
C ALA A 30 -1.32 -0.08 11.18
N VAL A 31 -1.32 1.25 11.32
CA VAL A 31 -2.19 2.14 10.55
C VAL A 31 -1.90 2.03 9.05
N GLY A 32 -0.62 2.00 8.63
CA GLY A 32 -0.24 1.83 7.23
C GLY A 32 -0.75 0.51 6.61
N ILE A 33 -0.67 -0.59 7.35
CA ILE A 33 -1.18 -1.90 6.92
C ILE A 33 -2.71 -1.90 6.82
N ILE A 34 -3.40 -1.37 7.84
CA ILE A 34 -4.87 -1.27 7.85
C ILE A 34 -5.35 -0.38 6.71
N ALA A 35 -4.71 0.78 6.49
CA ALA A 35 -5.02 1.68 5.40
C ALA A 35 -4.83 1.02 4.03
N THR A 36 -3.80 0.17 3.88
CA THR A 36 -3.58 -0.63 2.68
C THR A 36 -4.77 -1.55 2.39
N TYR A 37 -5.23 -2.32 3.39
CA TYR A 37 -6.41 -3.16 3.25
C TYR A 37 -7.64 -2.36 2.85
N VAL A 38 -7.99 -1.38 3.68
CA VAL A 38 -9.24 -0.63 3.61
C VAL A 38 -9.28 0.18 2.32
N GLY A 39 -8.17 0.79 1.93
CA GLY A 39 -8.05 1.55 0.69
C GLY A 39 -8.29 0.69 -0.56
N ILE A 40 -7.58 -0.43 -0.68
CA ILE A 40 -7.73 -1.33 -1.83
C ILE A 40 -9.11 -2.01 -1.84
N TRP A 41 -9.64 -2.35 -0.66
CA TRP A 41 -11.00 -2.85 -0.52
C TRP A 41 -12.05 -1.83 -0.98
N TYR A 42 -11.89 -0.58 -0.54
CA TYR A 42 -12.81 0.53 -0.81
C TYR A 42 -12.90 0.84 -2.29
N ILE A 43 -11.79 0.91 -3.02
CA ILE A 43 -11.81 1.24 -4.46
C ILE A 43 -12.61 0.21 -5.27
N GLY A 44 -12.52 -1.07 -4.88
CA GLY A 44 -13.30 -2.13 -5.49
C GLY A 44 -14.79 -2.01 -5.19
N ARG A 45 -15.16 -1.59 -3.98
CA ARG A 45 -16.56 -1.34 -3.61
C ARG A 45 -17.11 -0.11 -4.32
N ARG A 46 -16.31 0.96 -4.41
CA ARG A 46 -16.67 2.23 -5.06
C ARG A 46 -16.94 2.09 -6.56
N TYR A 47 -16.20 1.21 -7.25
CA TYR A 47 -16.32 1.01 -8.70
C TYR A 47 -16.97 -0.31 -9.13
N GLY A 48 -17.28 -1.20 -8.18
CA GLY A 48 -18.07 -2.41 -8.39
C GLY A 48 -17.39 -3.51 -9.21
N LYS A 49 -16.06 -3.46 -9.41
CA LYS A 49 -15.32 -4.51 -10.15
C LYS A 49 -13.96 -4.80 -9.51
N ARG A 50 -13.58 -6.08 -9.49
CA ARG A 50 -12.31 -6.58 -8.94
C ARG A 50 -11.08 -5.98 -9.63
N ARG A 51 -11.13 -5.75 -10.95
CA ARG A 51 -10.01 -5.17 -11.72
C ARG A 51 -9.49 -3.85 -11.15
N TYR A 52 -10.37 -3.03 -10.56
CA TYR A 52 -9.97 -1.74 -9.98
C TYR A 52 -9.15 -1.91 -8.70
N LYS A 53 -9.41 -2.97 -7.93
CA LYS A 53 -8.56 -3.34 -6.79
C LYS A 53 -7.17 -3.76 -7.24
N PHE A 54 -7.09 -4.55 -8.32
CA PHE A 54 -5.81 -4.96 -8.92
C PHE A 54 -5.00 -3.75 -9.38
N TYR A 55 -5.62 -2.78 -10.07
CA TYR A 55 -4.91 -1.57 -10.48
C TYR A 55 -4.38 -0.78 -9.27
N ALA A 56 -5.20 -0.61 -8.23
CA ALA A 56 -4.74 0.05 -7.01
C ALA A 56 -3.58 -0.70 -6.33
N LEU A 57 -3.65 -2.04 -6.26
CA LEU A 57 -2.57 -2.85 -5.69
C LEU A 57 -1.27 -2.76 -6.51
N ILE A 58 -1.35 -2.73 -7.85
CA ILE A 58 -0.17 -2.56 -8.72
C ILE A 58 0.48 -1.20 -8.45
N ALA A 59 -0.31 -0.13 -8.38
CA ALA A 59 0.22 1.20 -8.07
C ALA A 59 0.85 1.25 -6.66
N TRP A 60 0.19 0.61 -5.69
CA TRP A 60 0.72 0.48 -4.34
C TRP A 60 2.09 -0.22 -4.34
N LEU A 61 2.20 -1.34 -5.05
CA LEU A 61 3.43 -2.12 -5.20
C LEU A 61 4.57 -1.31 -5.82
N VAL A 62 4.29 -0.56 -6.89
CA VAL A 62 5.31 0.27 -7.56
C VAL A 62 5.86 1.33 -6.59
N VAL A 63 4.99 2.00 -5.83
CA VAL A 63 5.41 3.02 -4.86
C VAL A 63 6.18 2.40 -3.70
N ILE A 64 5.69 1.31 -3.11
CA ILE A 64 6.35 0.64 -1.98
C ILE A 64 7.70 0.06 -2.40
N ALA A 65 7.79 -0.54 -3.58
CA ALA A 65 9.06 -1.03 -4.12
C ALA A 65 10.07 0.11 -4.29
N LYS A 66 9.63 1.27 -4.78
CA LYS A 66 10.51 2.44 -4.88
C LYS A 66 10.90 2.98 -3.51
N ALA A 67 9.98 3.01 -2.55
CA ALA A 67 10.26 3.48 -1.18
C ALA A 67 11.22 2.55 -0.40
N GLY A 68 11.20 1.24 -0.70
CA GLY A 68 12.15 0.26 -0.17
C GLY A 68 13.43 0.11 -1.00
N SER A 69 13.63 0.91 -2.04
CA SER A 69 14.85 0.95 -2.85
C SER A 69 15.63 2.24 -2.61
N PHE A 70 16.93 2.23 -2.91
CA PHE A 70 17.77 3.42 -2.75
C PHE A 70 17.25 4.62 -3.57
N GLY A 71 17.17 5.76 -2.89
CA GLY A 71 16.90 7.08 -3.45
C GLY A 71 18.14 7.71 -4.07
N ALA A 72 18.02 8.98 -4.45
CA ALA A 72 19.11 9.72 -5.10
C ALA A 72 20.27 10.03 -4.14
N GLY A 73 20.00 10.11 -2.83
CA GLY A 73 20.98 10.29 -1.77
C GLY A 73 21.35 8.99 -1.04
N ASN A 74 21.10 7.81 -1.65
CA ASN A 74 21.27 6.49 -1.03
C ASN A 74 20.44 6.29 0.25
N GLU A 75 19.33 7.02 0.38
CA GLU A 75 18.36 6.85 1.45
C GLU A 75 17.35 5.74 1.14
N LEU A 76 16.88 5.07 2.19
CA LEU A 76 15.73 4.16 2.14
C LEU A 76 14.60 4.80 2.95
N LEU A 77 13.45 5.00 2.30
CA LEU A 77 12.25 5.50 2.99
C LEU A 77 11.61 4.39 3.84
N ILE A 78 11.66 3.15 3.36
CA ILE A 78 11.28 1.96 4.11
C ILE A 78 12.54 1.15 4.36
N GLN A 79 12.95 1.08 5.63
CA GLN A 79 14.18 0.40 6.04
C GLN A 79 13.93 -1.10 6.28
N GLY A 80 15.00 -1.88 6.33
CA GLY A 80 14.96 -3.32 6.65
C GLY A 80 14.77 -3.61 8.14
N ASP A 81 14.22 -2.68 8.91
CA ASP A 81 13.95 -2.81 10.33
C ASP A 81 12.56 -3.43 10.58
N SER A 82 12.17 -3.60 11.85
CA SER A 82 10.91 -4.29 12.18
C SER A 82 9.67 -3.61 11.58
N PRO A 83 9.45 -2.29 11.74
CA PRO A 83 8.31 -1.61 11.13
C PRO A 83 8.36 -1.61 9.59
N GLY A 84 9.52 -1.40 8.98
CA GLY A 84 9.65 -1.38 7.53
C GLY A 84 9.40 -2.76 6.92
N SER A 85 10.02 -3.82 7.43
CA SER A 85 9.79 -5.19 6.99
C SER A 85 8.34 -5.65 7.19
N ALA A 86 7.69 -5.25 8.29
CA ALA A 86 6.28 -5.52 8.52
C ALA A 86 5.39 -4.83 7.47
N LEU A 87 5.66 -3.57 7.13
CA LEU A 87 4.92 -2.87 6.07
C LEU A 87 5.10 -3.57 4.71
N LEU A 88 6.32 -3.96 4.35
CA LEU A 88 6.61 -4.65 3.09
C LEU A 88 5.87 -5.99 3.00
N MET A 89 6.01 -6.85 4.02
CA MET A 89 5.49 -8.21 3.98
C MET A 89 3.99 -8.28 4.31
N ILE A 90 3.58 -7.75 5.47
CA ILE A 90 2.19 -7.84 5.91
C ILE A 90 1.32 -6.91 5.05
N GLY A 91 1.80 -5.70 4.73
CA GLY A 91 1.09 -4.80 3.84
C GLY A 91 0.82 -5.41 2.46
N PHE A 92 1.80 -6.13 1.89
CA PHE A 92 1.61 -6.86 0.64
C PHE A 92 0.55 -7.97 0.75
N LEU A 93 0.67 -8.84 1.76
CA LEU A 93 -0.28 -9.95 1.98
C LEU A 93 -1.70 -9.43 2.15
N VAL A 94 -1.88 -8.39 2.97
CA VAL A 94 -3.17 -7.78 3.22
C VAL A 94 -3.72 -7.08 1.96
N GLY A 95 -2.84 -6.47 1.16
CA GLY A 95 -3.20 -5.95 -0.17
C GLY A 95 -3.72 -7.04 -1.11
N LEU A 96 -3.09 -8.22 -1.13
CA LEU A 96 -3.57 -9.38 -1.89
C LEU A 96 -4.95 -9.84 -1.38
N VAL A 97 -5.12 -9.97 -0.07
CA VAL A 97 -6.41 -10.35 0.55
C VAL A 97 -7.50 -9.34 0.18
N ALA A 98 -7.21 -8.04 0.16
CA ALA A 98 -8.17 -7.02 -0.24
C ALA A 98 -8.68 -7.21 -1.69
N VAL A 99 -7.84 -7.76 -2.59
CA VAL A 99 -8.17 -8.04 -4.00
C VAL A 99 -8.98 -9.32 -4.19
N LEU A 100 -8.92 -10.28 -3.26
CA LEU A 100 -9.62 -11.56 -3.39
C LEU A 100 -11.15 -11.38 -3.58
N PRO A 101 -11.80 -12.31 -4.31
CA PRO A 101 -13.25 -12.37 -4.35
C PRO A 101 -13.79 -12.59 -2.94
N ARG A 102 -14.89 -11.91 -2.59
CA ARG A 102 -15.66 -12.32 -1.42
C ARG A 102 -16.45 -13.58 -1.80
N PRO A 103 -16.53 -14.59 -0.92
CA PRO A 103 -17.48 -15.68 -1.10
C PRO A 103 -18.92 -15.14 -1.15
#